data_AF-A0A0G1RIR7-F1
#
_entry.id   AF-A0A0G1RIR7-F1
#
_cell.length_a   1.000
_cell.length_b   1.000
_cell.length_c   1.000
_cell.angle_alpha   90.00
_cell.angle_beta   90.00
_cell.angle_gamma   90.00
#
_symmetry.space_group_name_H-M   'P 1'
#
loop_
_entity.id
_entity.type
_entity.pdbx_description
1 polymer ?
#
loop_
_entity_poly.entity_id
_entity_poly.type
_entity_poly.pdbx_seq_one_letter_code
_entity_poly.pdbx_strand_id
1 'polypeptide(L)'
;MDGGNYSDVLGENLPVPSEVEGTPDYDTTIAGLDTNKNGIRDDVELAIFSEYPNSARTRAVLLQYALALQMEVTQGFLNEDIVNAIVEEDSRAGTCIADTLVPRKSPSSSRTYSDIEKIDAHTIFVDEKQFNNTARKTAKDKFYEYMGSYSNSPKPICDIDLSTLPN
;
A
#
# COMPACT_ATOMS: atom_id res chain seq x y z
N MET A 1 14.61 3.51 1.42
CA MET A 1 13.71 2.66 2.20
C MET A 1 13.54 1.38 1.41
N ASP A 2 13.87 0.25 2.02
CA ASP A 2 13.87 -1.07 1.39
C ASP A 2 12.41 -1.56 1.42
N GLY A 3 11.73 -1.56 0.27
CA GLY A 3 10.26 -1.53 0.12
C GLY A 3 9.48 -2.80 0.49
N GLY A 4 10.04 -3.70 1.27
CA GLY A 4 9.31 -4.87 1.73
C GLY A 4 10.17 -5.77 2.60
N ASN A 5 10.01 -5.67 3.92
CA ASN A 5 10.63 -6.60 4.84
C ASN A 5 9.80 -7.89 4.91
N TYR A 6 10.44 -9.03 4.63
CA TYR A 6 9.83 -10.36 4.72
C TYR A 6 9.15 -10.61 6.08
N SER A 7 9.76 -10.10 7.15
CA SER A 7 9.26 -10.22 8.53
C SER A 7 7.93 -9.49 8.73
N ASP A 8 7.74 -8.34 8.07
CA ASP A 8 6.50 -7.56 8.14
C ASP A 8 5.37 -8.31 7.44
N VAL A 9 5.64 -8.91 6.27
CA VAL A 9 4.65 -9.72 5.52
C VAL A 9 4.20 -10.97 6.30
N LEU A 10 5.13 -11.59 7.03
CA LEU A 10 4.81 -12.74 7.87
C LEU A 10 4.12 -12.36 9.19
N GLY A 11 4.07 -11.08 9.53
CA GLY A 11 3.46 -10.57 10.75
C GLY A 11 4.34 -10.71 11.99
N GLU A 12 5.64 -10.96 11.81
CA GLU A 12 6.59 -11.05 12.93
C GLU A 12 6.78 -9.68 13.61
N ASN A 13 6.60 -8.59 12.84
CA ASN A 13 6.66 -7.21 13.31
C ASN A 13 5.28 -6.55 13.36
N LEU A 14 4.19 -7.33 13.34
CA LEU A 14 2.84 -6.77 13.36
C LEU A 14 2.65 -5.90 14.60
N PRO A 15 2.13 -4.67 14.48
CA PRO A 15 1.86 -3.84 15.64
C PRO A 15 0.84 -4.54 16.54
N VAL A 16 1.17 -4.67 17.82
CA VAL A 16 0.28 -5.29 18.81
C VAL A 16 -0.36 -4.18 19.65
N PRO A 17 -1.67 -3.94 19.53
CA PRO A 17 -2.36 -3.02 20.42
C PRO A 17 -2.18 -3.45 21.88
N SER A 18 -1.86 -2.51 22.76
CA SER A 18 -1.71 -2.78 24.20
C SER A 18 -3.05 -3.28 24.78
N GLU A 19 -3.04 -4.45 25.41
CA GLU A 19 -4.23 -4.97 26.10
C GLU A 19 -4.70 -4.06 27.26
N VAL A 20 -3.80 -3.24 27.80
CA VAL A 20 -4.05 -2.35 28.94
C VAL A 20 -4.59 -0.99 28.49
N GLU A 21 -4.03 -0.42 27.42
CA GLU A 21 -4.40 0.91 26.93
C GLU A 21 -5.57 0.85 25.91
N GLY A 22 -5.91 -0.35 25.42
CA GLY A 22 -6.93 -0.55 24.40
C GLY A 22 -6.45 -0.15 22.99
N THR A 23 -7.39 -0.06 22.05
CA THR A 23 -7.09 0.37 20.67
C THR A 23 -6.66 1.84 20.67
N PRO A 24 -5.47 2.18 20.16
CA PRO A 24 -5.01 3.56 20.10
C PRO A 24 -5.84 4.39 19.11
N ASP A 25 -5.82 5.71 19.29
CA ASP A 25 -6.39 6.64 18.31
C ASP A 25 -5.41 6.84 17.15
N TYR A 26 -5.71 6.22 16.01
CA TYR A 26 -4.89 6.29 14.80
C TYR A 26 -5.06 7.61 14.03
N ASP A 27 -6.01 8.47 14.39
CA ASP A 27 -6.41 9.66 13.60
C ASP A 27 -5.91 10.99 14.17
N THR A 28 -5.12 10.94 15.26
CA THR A 28 -4.51 12.11 15.90
C THR A 28 -3.65 12.96 14.96
N THR A 29 -3.06 12.34 13.94
CA THR A 29 -2.29 13.01 12.88
C THR A 29 -2.62 12.44 11.51
N ILE A 30 -2.27 13.18 10.44
CA ILE A 30 -2.41 12.70 9.06
C ILE A 30 -1.59 11.41 8.86
N ALA A 31 -0.35 11.40 9.34
CA ALA A 31 0.53 10.24 9.29
C ALA A 31 -0.02 9.05 10.11
N GLY A 32 -0.80 9.30 11.16
CA GLY A 32 -1.27 8.28 12.09
C GLY A 32 -0.15 7.62 12.88
N LEU A 33 -0.46 6.47 13.48
CA LEU A 33 0.49 5.68 14.27
C LEU A 33 1.13 4.61 13.38
N ASP A 34 2.46 4.54 13.43
CA ASP A 34 3.30 3.52 12.79
C ASP A 34 4.33 3.09 13.84
N THR A 35 4.01 2.03 14.58
CA THR A 35 4.77 1.60 15.75
C THR A 35 6.03 0.84 15.36
N ASN A 36 5.94 0.00 14.32
CA ASN A 36 7.05 -0.81 13.83
C ASN A 36 7.98 -0.05 12.84
N LYS A 37 7.59 1.17 12.44
CA LYS A 37 8.34 2.07 11.57
C LYS A 37 8.58 1.49 10.18
N ASN A 38 7.64 0.70 9.68
CA ASN A 38 7.69 0.15 8.32
C ASN A 38 7.16 1.16 7.27
N GLY A 39 6.66 2.32 7.70
CA GLY A 39 6.11 3.35 6.84
C GLY A 39 4.64 3.12 6.48
N ILE A 40 3.97 2.15 7.11
CA ILE A 40 2.55 1.84 6.97
C ILE A 40 1.88 2.15 8.32
N ARG A 41 0.66 2.68 8.27
CA ARG A 41 -0.08 2.88 9.51
C ARG A 41 -0.53 1.57 10.11
N ASP A 42 -0.42 1.48 11.43
CA ASP A 42 -0.78 0.30 12.20
C ASP A 42 -2.22 -0.17 11.93
N ASP A 43 -3.20 0.74 11.81
CA ASP A 43 -4.60 0.38 11.53
C ASP A 43 -4.82 -0.22 10.15
N VAL A 44 -4.04 0.23 9.16
CA VAL A 44 -4.08 -0.28 7.78
C VAL A 44 -3.42 -1.65 7.71
N GLU A 45 -2.24 -1.79 8.33
CA GLU A 45 -1.54 -3.07 8.42
C GLU A 45 -2.41 -4.13 9.12
N LEU A 46 -2.97 -3.80 10.29
CA LEU A 46 -3.88 -4.67 11.03
C LEU A 46 -5.12 -5.06 10.21
N ALA A 47 -5.70 -4.12 9.46
CA ALA A 47 -6.84 -4.42 8.59
C ALA A 47 -6.47 -5.43 7.47
N ILE A 48 -5.31 -5.25 6.83
CA ILE A 48 -4.81 -6.19 5.81
C ILE A 48 -4.58 -7.58 6.41
N PHE A 49 -3.98 -7.66 7.59
CA PHE A 49 -3.76 -8.94 8.28
C PHE A 49 -5.05 -9.63 8.71
N SER A 50 -6.04 -8.85 9.16
CA SER A 50 -7.34 -9.38 9.55
C SER A 50 -8.14 -9.90 8.36
N GLU A 51 -8.07 -9.22 7.20
CA GLU A 51 -8.80 -9.62 5.99
C GLU A 51 -8.13 -10.82 5.31
N TYR A 52 -6.80 -10.86 5.29
CA TYR A 52 -6.01 -11.90 4.62
C TYR A 52 -5.06 -12.64 5.59
N PRO A 53 -5.60 -13.33 6.62
CA PRO A 53 -4.78 -13.97 7.64
C PRO A 53 -3.98 -15.17 7.10
N ASN A 54 -4.46 -15.79 6.02
CA ASN A 54 -3.87 -17.01 5.49
C ASN A 54 -2.95 -16.79 4.28
N SER A 55 -3.02 -15.64 3.60
CA SER A 55 -2.25 -15.41 2.36
C SER A 55 -1.16 -14.36 2.56
N ALA A 56 0.07 -14.81 2.83
CA ALA A 56 1.22 -13.91 2.94
C ALA A 56 1.51 -13.21 1.60
N ARG A 57 1.25 -13.87 0.47
CA ARG A 57 1.35 -13.22 -0.85
C ARG A 57 0.39 -12.06 -1.03
N THR A 58 -0.86 -12.22 -0.61
CA THR A 58 -1.84 -11.13 -0.68
C THR A 58 -1.43 -9.99 0.24
N ARG A 59 -1.01 -10.29 1.46
CA ARG A 59 -0.50 -9.25 2.38
C ARG A 59 0.68 -8.50 1.78
N ALA A 60 1.66 -9.19 1.20
CA ALA A 60 2.84 -8.56 0.62
C ALA A 60 2.48 -7.47 -0.41
N VAL A 61 1.61 -7.78 -1.36
CA VAL A 61 1.25 -6.83 -2.42
C VAL A 61 0.37 -5.69 -1.92
N LEU A 62 -0.51 -5.95 -0.93
CA LEU A 62 -1.34 -4.90 -0.33
C LEU A 62 -0.54 -3.98 0.59
N LEU A 63 0.46 -4.50 1.31
CA LEU A 63 1.35 -3.70 2.17
C LEU A 63 2.25 -2.80 1.32
N GLN A 64 2.77 -3.30 0.20
CA GLN A 64 3.52 -2.48 -0.77
C GLN A 64 2.65 -1.30 -1.27
N TYR A 65 1.38 -1.56 -1.58
CA TYR A 65 0.43 -0.53 -2.02
C TYR A 65 0.10 0.46 -0.88
N ALA A 66 -0.15 -0.04 0.33
CA ALA A 66 -0.40 0.79 1.50
C ALA A 66 0.77 1.74 1.80
N LEU A 67 2.01 1.26 1.69
CA LEU A 67 3.22 2.08 1.84
C LEU A 67 3.26 3.21 0.80
N ALA A 68 2.96 2.91 -0.47
CA ALA A 68 2.93 3.91 -1.53
C ALA A 68 1.91 5.02 -1.25
N LEU A 69 0.68 4.64 -0.88
CA LEU A 69 -0.37 5.60 -0.55
C LEU A 69 -0.07 6.40 0.73
N GLN A 70 0.60 5.80 1.72
CA GLN A 70 1.02 6.52 2.93
C GLN A 70 2.09 7.57 2.60
N MET A 71 2.97 7.30 1.62
CA MET A 71 3.94 8.30 1.16
C MET A 71 3.24 9.54 0.58
N GLU A 72 2.07 9.43 -0.05
CA GLU A 72 1.34 10.58 -0.61
C GLU A 72 1.00 11.66 0.44
N VAL A 73 0.82 11.27 1.70
CA VAL A 73 0.30 12.16 2.76
C VAL A 73 1.30 12.46 3.87
N THR A 74 2.50 11.90 3.80
CA THR A 74 3.52 12.01 4.87
C THR A 74 4.78 12.77 4.46
N GLN A 75 4.86 13.27 3.23
CA GLN A 75 6.02 14.06 2.80
C GLN A 75 6.13 15.38 3.57
N GLY A 76 7.34 15.72 4.01
CA GLY A 76 7.61 16.98 4.71
C GLY A 76 7.46 18.22 3.83
N PHE A 77 7.55 18.06 2.50
CA PHE A 77 7.27 19.08 1.49
C PHE A 77 6.93 18.42 0.16
N LEU A 78 6.26 19.15 -0.73
CA LEU A 78 5.83 18.68 -2.04
C LEU A 78 6.50 19.49 -3.15
N ASN A 79 6.95 18.77 -4.18
CA ASN A 79 7.35 19.29 -5.48
C ASN A 79 7.11 18.21 -6.54
N GLU A 80 7.23 18.58 -7.81
CA GLU A 80 6.99 17.67 -8.92
C GLU A 80 7.85 16.39 -8.86
N ASP A 81 9.14 16.51 -8.54
CA ASP A 81 10.06 15.36 -8.48
C ASP A 81 9.64 14.33 -7.42
N ILE A 82 9.28 14.79 -6.21
CA ILE A 82 8.84 13.92 -5.12
C ILE A 82 7.52 13.25 -5.46
N VAL A 83 6.57 14.03 -5.98
CA VAL A 83 5.24 13.51 -6.32
C VAL A 83 5.34 12.50 -7.44
N ASN A 84 6.07 12.80 -8.51
CA ASN A 84 6.29 11.86 -9.61
C ASN A 84 6.96 10.57 -9.13
N ALA A 85 7.98 10.65 -8.28
CA ALA A 85 8.63 9.46 -7.72
C ALA A 85 7.66 8.59 -6.89
N ILE A 86 6.76 9.19 -6.13
CA ILE A 86 5.77 8.45 -5.32
C ILE A 86 4.68 7.85 -6.20
N VAL A 87 4.20 8.59 -7.21
CA VAL A 87 3.23 8.07 -8.19
C VAL A 87 3.82 6.91 -8.99
N GLU A 88 5.11 6.93 -9.30
CA GLU A 88 5.81 5.79 -9.89
C GLU A 88 5.78 4.55 -8.98
N GLU A 89 5.96 4.72 -7.67
CA GLU A 89 5.85 3.62 -6.70
C GLU A 89 4.41 3.11 -6.53
N ASP A 90 3.43 4.01 -6.51
CA ASP A 90 2.00 3.68 -6.45
C ASP A 90 1.56 2.86 -7.67
N SER A 91 1.90 3.34 -8.88
CA SER A 91 1.64 2.63 -10.14
C SER A 91 2.28 1.24 -10.18
N ARG A 92 3.51 1.12 -9.66
CA ARG A 92 4.24 -0.14 -9.55
C ARG A 92 3.55 -1.09 -8.59
N ALA A 93 3.14 -0.61 -7.41
CA ALA A 93 2.42 -1.39 -6.41
C ALA A 93 1.03 -1.84 -6.89
N GLY A 94 0.26 -0.97 -7.55
CA GLY A 94 -1.02 -1.32 -8.18
C GLY A 94 -0.85 -2.38 -9.28
N THR A 95 0.23 -2.29 -10.06
CA THR A 95 0.57 -3.33 -11.06
C THR A 95 0.93 -4.65 -10.38
N CYS A 96 1.65 -4.61 -9.24
CA CYS A 96 1.99 -5.80 -8.46
C CYS A 96 0.75 -6.52 -7.94
N ILE A 97 -0.22 -5.80 -7.36
CA ILE A 97 -1.53 -6.35 -6.96
C ILE A 97 -2.16 -7.04 -8.17
N ALA A 98 -2.21 -6.34 -9.29
CA ALA A 98 -2.98 -6.78 -10.42
C ALA A 98 -2.38 -7.99 -11.13
N ASP A 99 -1.05 -8.07 -11.27
CA ASP A 99 -0.39 -9.23 -11.89
C ASP A 99 -0.25 -10.42 -10.94
N THR A 100 -0.30 -10.20 -9.63
CA THR A 100 -0.21 -11.27 -8.63
C THR A 100 -1.56 -11.90 -8.32
N LEU A 101 -2.57 -11.07 -8.01
CA LEU A 101 -3.86 -11.53 -7.50
C LEU A 101 -4.86 -11.78 -8.62
N VAL A 102 -4.69 -11.10 -9.75
CA VAL A 102 -5.57 -11.21 -10.93
C VAL A 102 -4.72 -11.42 -12.19
N PRO A 103 -3.91 -12.49 -12.23
CA PRO A 103 -2.94 -12.70 -13.30
C PRO A 103 -3.64 -12.78 -14.66
N ARG A 104 -3.03 -12.10 -15.63
CA ARG A 104 -3.45 -12.20 -17.04
C ARG A 104 -3.29 -13.62 -17.55
N LYS A 105 -4.08 -14.00 -18.56
CA LYS A 105 -3.95 -15.31 -19.24
C LYS A 105 -2.57 -15.47 -19.90
N SER A 106 -2.04 -14.37 -20.42
CA SER A 106 -0.66 -14.23 -20.90
C SER A 106 -0.18 -12.78 -20.68
N PRO A 107 1.14 -12.53 -20.67
CA PRO A 107 1.67 -11.18 -20.45
C PRO A 107 1.13 -10.12 -21.43
N SER A 108 0.79 -10.52 -22.66
CA SER A 108 0.25 -9.63 -23.69
C SER A 108 -1.28 -9.57 -23.74
N SER A 109 -1.98 -10.36 -22.94
CA SER A 109 -3.45 -10.39 -22.97
C SER A 109 -4.06 -9.19 -22.25
N SER A 110 -5.13 -8.64 -22.82
CA SER A 110 -5.93 -7.62 -22.16
C SER A 110 -6.63 -8.20 -20.93
N ARG A 111 -6.82 -7.36 -19.90
CA ARG A 111 -7.68 -7.70 -18.76
C ARG A 111 -9.15 -7.55 -19.17
N THR A 112 -9.99 -8.46 -18.69
CA THR A 112 -11.44 -8.34 -18.86
C THR A 112 -12.00 -7.34 -17.85
N TYR A 113 -13.24 -6.89 -18.06
CA TYR A 113 -13.92 -6.02 -17.08
C TYR A 113 -13.99 -6.65 -15.69
N SER A 114 -14.29 -7.95 -15.60
CA SER A 114 -14.31 -8.67 -14.31
C SER A 114 -12.93 -8.77 -13.65
N ASP A 115 -11.85 -8.77 -14.43
CA ASP A 115 -10.50 -8.73 -13.86
C ASP A 115 -10.22 -7.35 -13.25
N ILE A 116 -10.67 -6.27 -13.91
CA ILE A 116 -10.55 -4.90 -13.40
C ILE A 116 -11.34 -4.76 -12.10
N GLU A 117 -12.59 -5.22 -12.04
CA GLU A 117 -13.39 -5.16 -10.80
C GLU A 117 -12.71 -5.87 -9.61
N LYS A 118 -12.03 -7.00 -9.85
CA LYS A 118 -11.28 -7.70 -8.80
C LYS A 118 -10.06 -6.93 -8.34
N ILE A 119 -9.35 -6.29 -9.27
CA ILE A 119 -8.21 -5.43 -8.94
C ILE A 119 -8.69 -4.24 -8.12
N ASP A 120 -9.75 -3.58 -8.58
CA ASP A 120 -10.37 -2.43 -7.91
C ASP A 120 -10.83 -2.81 -6.51
N ALA A 121 -11.41 -3.99 -6.30
CA ALA A 121 -11.80 -4.43 -4.96
C ALA A 121 -10.62 -4.47 -3.96
N HIS A 122 -9.43 -4.88 -4.42
CA HIS A 122 -8.23 -4.89 -3.60
C HIS A 122 -7.67 -3.49 -3.35
N THR A 123 -7.61 -2.63 -4.38
CA THR A 123 -7.08 -1.27 -4.23
C THR A 123 -8.05 -0.40 -3.43
N ILE A 124 -9.35 -0.46 -3.68
CA ILE A 124 -10.39 0.24 -2.90
C ILE A 124 -10.35 -0.16 -1.43
N PHE A 125 -10.17 -1.44 -1.13
CA PHE A 125 -10.02 -1.90 0.25
C PHE A 125 -8.89 -1.16 0.98
N VAL A 126 -7.72 -1.03 0.37
CA VAL A 126 -6.59 -0.31 0.97
C VAL A 126 -6.85 1.20 0.98
N ASP A 127 -7.34 1.78 -0.11
CA ASP A 127 -7.67 3.20 -0.24
C ASP A 127 -8.63 3.68 0.85
N GLU A 128 -9.69 2.90 1.13
CA GLU A 128 -10.69 3.26 2.14
C GLU A 128 -10.11 3.24 3.56
N LYS A 129 -9.19 2.32 3.86
CA LYS A 129 -8.46 2.33 5.14
C LYS A 129 -7.47 3.49 5.18
N GLN A 130 -6.76 3.71 4.09
CA GLN A 130 -5.68 4.67 3.99
C GLN A 130 -6.19 6.12 4.05
N PHE A 131 -7.28 6.44 3.36
CA PHE A 131 -7.87 7.79 3.32
C PHE A 131 -9.21 7.84 4.07
N ASN A 132 -9.25 7.26 5.27
CA ASN A 132 -10.45 7.09 6.10
C ASN A 132 -11.04 8.40 6.69
N ASN A 133 -10.33 9.53 6.61
CA ASN A 133 -10.78 10.81 7.18
C ASN A 133 -10.51 11.99 6.23
N THR A 134 -11.17 13.12 6.49
CA THR A 134 -11.10 14.32 5.64
C THR A 134 -9.69 14.89 5.54
N ALA A 135 -8.91 14.88 6.63
CA ALA A 135 -7.55 15.44 6.62
C ALA A 135 -6.63 14.67 5.67
N ARG A 136 -6.72 13.34 5.66
CA ARG A 136 -5.96 12.46 4.74
C ARG A 136 -6.40 12.62 3.29
N LYS A 137 -7.71 12.72 3.04
CA LYS A 137 -8.26 12.99 1.70
C LYS A 137 -7.77 14.33 1.15
N THR A 138 -7.84 15.40 1.95
CA THR A 138 -7.33 16.72 1.56
C THR A 138 -5.82 16.73 1.34
N ALA A 139 -5.06 15.96 2.13
CA ALA A 139 -3.62 15.81 1.90
C ALA A 139 -3.32 15.11 0.56
N LYS A 140 -4.06 14.04 0.23
CA LYS A 140 -4.00 13.37 -1.07
C LYS A 140 -4.33 14.33 -2.21
N ASP A 141 -5.42 15.09 -2.10
CA ASP A 141 -5.80 16.07 -3.14
C ASP A 141 -4.67 17.06 -3.42
N LYS A 142 -4.06 17.62 -2.36
CA LYS A 142 -2.90 18.53 -2.46
C LYS A 142 -1.67 17.87 -3.06
N PHE A 143 -1.42 16.60 -2.74
CA PHE A 143 -0.31 15.84 -3.30
C PHE A 143 -0.41 15.80 -4.84
N TYR A 144 -1.59 15.49 -5.37
CA TYR A 144 -1.81 15.40 -6.81
C TYR A 144 -1.80 16.76 -7.55
N GLU A 145 -1.90 17.89 -6.85
CA GLU A 145 -1.73 19.22 -7.47
C GLU A 145 -0.30 19.46 -8.00
N TYR A 146 0.70 18.74 -7.50
CA TYR A 146 2.09 18.85 -7.92
C TYR A 146 2.49 17.80 -8.96
N MET A 147 1.56 16.92 -9.35
CA MET A 147 1.86 15.84 -10.29
C MET A 147 2.18 16.39 -11.69
N GLY A 148 3.33 16.00 -12.21
CA GLY A 148 3.77 16.31 -13.55
C GLY A 148 3.71 15.10 -14.48
N SER A 149 4.57 15.09 -15.50
CA SER A 149 4.77 13.91 -16.33
C SER A 149 5.81 12.99 -15.68
N TYR A 150 5.47 11.71 -15.51
CA TYR A 150 6.36 10.70 -14.95
C TYR A 150 6.57 9.54 -15.92
N SER A 151 7.58 8.71 -15.66
CA SER A 151 7.94 7.58 -16.50
C SER A 151 7.69 6.26 -15.78
N ASN A 152 7.96 5.12 -16.42
CA ASN A 152 7.92 3.87 -15.68
C ASN A 152 9.20 3.72 -14.86
N SER A 153 9.04 3.38 -13.58
CA SER A 153 10.15 3.05 -12.70
C SER A 153 10.95 1.85 -13.27
N PRO A 154 12.29 1.89 -13.23
CA PRO A 154 13.13 0.76 -13.65
C PRO A 154 13.17 -0.37 -12.60
N LYS A 155 12.54 -0.19 -11.43
CA LYS A 155 12.50 -1.18 -10.35
C LYS A 155 11.60 -2.37 -10.71
N PRO A 156 11.83 -3.55 -10.10
CA PRO A 156 10.89 -4.67 -10.19
C PRO A 156 9.48 -4.27 -9.75
N ILE A 157 8.44 -4.83 -10.39
CA ILE A 157 7.04 -4.50 -10.10
C ILE A 157 6.67 -4.78 -8.64
N CYS A 158 7.10 -5.92 -8.09
CA CYS A 158 6.89 -6.26 -6.69
C CYS A 158 8.20 -6.11 -5.91
N ASP A 159 8.13 -5.60 -4.68
CA ASP A 159 9.32 -5.42 -3.83
C ASP A 159 9.87 -6.73 -3.27
N ILE A 160 9.00 -7.70 -3.02
CA ILE A 160 9.37 -9.02 -2.52
C ILE A 160 9.19 -10.06 -3.62
N ASP A 161 10.11 -11.03 -3.69
CA ASP A 161 9.92 -12.23 -4.49
C ASP A 161 8.80 -13.09 -3.89
N LEU A 162 7.61 -12.94 -4.45
CA LEU A 162 6.39 -13.60 -4.01
C LEU A 162 6.46 -15.13 -4.09
N SER A 163 7.38 -15.70 -4.87
CA SER A 163 7.57 -17.15 -4.94
C SER A 163 8.10 -17.74 -3.63
N THR A 164 8.74 -16.91 -2.80
CA THR A 164 9.29 -17.28 -1.49
C THR A 164 8.28 -17.25 -0.34
N LEU A 165 7.06 -16.76 -0.60
CA LEU A 165 6.03 -16.57 0.40
C LEU A 165 5.01 -17.72 0.41
N PRO A 166 4.52 -18.11 1.61
CA PRO A 166 3.42 -19.06 1.76
C PRO A 166 2.07 -18.45 1.32
N ASN A 167 1.11 -19.33 1.03
CA ASN A 167 -0.29 -19.02 0.70
C ASN A 167 -1.24 -19.67 1.69
#